data_AF-A0A6L8EVM2-F1
#
_entry.id   AF-A0A6L8EVM2-F1
#
_cell.length_a   1.000
_cell.length_b   1.000
_cell.length_c   1.000
_cell.angle_alpha   90.00
_cell.angle_beta   90.00
_cell.angle_gamma   90.00
#
_symmetry.space_group_name_H-M   'P 1'
#
loop_
_entity.id
_entity.type
_entity.pdbx_description
1 polymer ?
#
loop_
_entity_poly.entity_id
_entity_poly.type
_entity_poly.pdbx_seq_one_letter_code
_entity_poly.pdbx_strand_id
1 'polypeptide(L)'
;MLASDGRADTVETELLLWWEDFYVPVFEYVLPKMGTLEGKKVLELGAGTGGTATLLAKRGASVVGIDLLPFRLAEARVRAAEHNVVASIDFALMDAMHLAFPDNTFDFIISKSVLVFTEHAQTAQECYRVLKPGGKAIFIENMRHHPAVWLYRKVFLKYSGKLRYFSVSDIETVGAEFERLEHREFHLSSVSALFWQKCLPVPILYRGSLRFLKAIDTSLLKCLPFLKRLCWITAMICHKD
;
A
#
# COMPACT_ATOMS: atom_id res chain seq x y z
N MET A 1 30.43 5.95 -18.74
CA MET A 1 29.11 6.53 -19.03
C MET A 1 28.23 5.40 -19.54
N LEU A 2 27.67 4.62 -18.60
CA LEU A 2 26.82 3.46 -18.90
C LEU A 2 25.38 3.86 -18.63
N ALA A 3 24.51 3.55 -19.58
CA ALA A 3 23.10 3.90 -19.61
C ALA A 3 22.37 3.42 -18.34
N SER A 4 21.58 4.33 -17.77
CA SER A 4 20.58 4.06 -16.73
C SER A 4 19.57 3.05 -17.27
N ASP A 5 19.60 1.81 -16.78
CA ASP A 5 18.41 0.96 -16.84
C ASP A 5 17.34 1.63 -15.98
N GLY A 6 16.11 1.75 -16.51
CA GLY A 6 15.01 2.52 -15.91
C GLY A 6 14.44 1.93 -14.61
N ARG A 7 15.29 1.44 -13.72
CA ARG A 7 14.98 1.10 -12.33
C ARG A 7 14.48 2.35 -11.61
N ALA A 8 13.35 2.21 -10.92
CA ALA A 8 13.13 2.99 -9.70
C ALA A 8 14.36 2.79 -8.80
N ASP A 9 14.87 3.90 -8.27
CA ASP A 9 16.16 3.99 -7.58
C ASP A 9 16.29 2.86 -6.53
N THR A 10 17.43 2.18 -6.43
CA THR A 10 17.56 0.95 -5.60
C THR A 10 17.15 1.19 -4.13
N VAL A 11 17.37 2.42 -3.65
CA VAL A 11 16.97 2.86 -2.31
C VAL A 11 15.46 2.97 -2.15
N GLU A 12 14.71 3.35 -3.19
CA GLU A 12 13.24 3.38 -3.15
C GLU A 12 12.64 1.98 -3.05
N THR A 13 13.32 0.99 -3.65
CA THR A 13 12.89 -0.41 -3.63
C THR A 13 13.06 -1.02 -2.23
N GLU A 14 14.19 -0.76 -1.56
CA GLU A 14 14.47 -1.23 -0.19
C GLU A 14 13.44 -0.71 0.84
N LEU A 15 12.87 0.48 0.60
CA LEU A 15 11.87 1.10 1.48
C LEU A 15 10.50 0.38 1.45
N LEU A 16 10.25 -0.50 0.48
CA LEU A 16 8.97 -1.19 0.31
C LEU A 16 8.80 -2.44 1.20
N LEU A 17 9.80 -2.78 2.04
CA LEU A 17 9.84 -3.95 2.95
C LEU A 17 9.82 -5.31 2.21
N TRP A 18 10.09 -6.39 2.97
CA TRP A 18 10.23 -7.85 2.67
C TRP A 18 9.40 -8.51 1.54
N TRP A 19 8.44 -7.81 0.94
CA TRP A 19 7.61 -8.24 -0.20
C TRP A 19 7.74 -7.28 -1.39
N GLU A 20 8.94 -6.74 -1.60
CA GLU A 20 9.26 -5.73 -2.63
C GLU A 20 8.70 -6.11 -3.99
N ASP A 21 8.88 -7.37 -4.41
CA ASP A 21 8.40 -7.88 -5.70
C ASP A 21 6.87 -7.77 -5.93
N PHE A 22 6.10 -7.70 -4.85
CA PHE A 22 4.64 -7.57 -4.88
C PHE A 22 4.22 -6.12 -4.69
N TYR A 23 4.91 -5.32 -3.86
CA TYR A 23 4.53 -3.92 -3.66
C TYR A 23 5.10 -2.96 -4.71
N VAL A 24 6.26 -3.22 -5.31
CA VAL A 24 6.81 -2.38 -6.41
C VAL A 24 5.79 -2.09 -7.51
N PRO A 25 5.14 -3.09 -8.15
CA PRO A 25 4.17 -2.80 -9.22
C PRO A 25 2.92 -2.05 -8.72
N VAL A 26 2.59 -2.17 -7.43
CA VAL A 26 1.51 -1.40 -6.82
C VAL A 26 1.94 0.07 -6.67
N PHE A 27 3.17 0.31 -6.20
CA PHE A 27 3.72 1.66 -6.07
C PHE A 27 3.94 2.34 -7.43
N GLU A 28 4.38 1.61 -8.45
CA GLU A 28 4.45 2.07 -9.84
C GLU A 28 3.09 2.52 -10.39
N TYR A 29 1.99 1.94 -9.90
CA TYR A 29 0.63 2.35 -10.28
C TYR A 29 0.13 3.57 -9.50
N VAL A 30 0.34 3.63 -8.18
CA VAL A 30 -0.24 4.68 -7.32
C VAL A 30 0.56 5.99 -7.35
N LEU A 31 1.90 5.94 -7.37
CA LEU A 31 2.73 7.16 -7.26
C LEU A 31 2.49 8.15 -8.40
N PRO A 32 2.43 7.74 -9.70
CA PRO A 32 2.11 8.66 -10.77
C PRO A 32 0.73 9.30 -10.63
N LYS A 33 -0.21 8.61 -9.98
CA LYS A 33 -1.58 9.10 -9.77
C LYS A 33 -1.68 10.05 -8.58
N MET A 34 -0.74 10.04 -7.65
CA MET A 34 -0.59 11.12 -6.67
C MET A 34 -0.13 12.42 -7.36
N GLY A 35 0.74 12.32 -8.37
CA GLY A 35 1.30 13.49 -9.06
C GLY A 35 2.56 13.98 -8.35
N THR A 36 2.88 15.27 -8.44
CA THR A 36 4.02 15.83 -7.71
C THR A 36 3.77 15.80 -6.21
N LEU A 37 4.78 15.37 -5.45
CA LEU A 37 4.77 15.33 -3.99
C LEU A 37 5.52 16.52 -3.37
N GLU A 38 6.23 17.30 -4.17
CA GLU A 38 7.02 18.41 -3.67
C GLU A 38 6.14 19.50 -3.04
N GLY A 39 6.42 19.81 -1.78
CA GLY A 39 5.63 20.77 -1.00
C GLY A 39 4.23 20.28 -0.61
N LYS A 40 3.91 18.99 -0.85
CA LYS A 40 2.61 18.40 -0.50
C LYS A 40 2.60 17.83 0.90
N LYS A 41 1.48 18.01 1.60
CA LYS A 41 1.28 17.42 2.93
C LYS A 41 0.60 16.06 2.81
N VAL A 42 1.23 15.02 3.33
CA VAL A 42 0.76 13.63 3.20
C VAL A 42 0.54 13.02 4.58
N LEU A 43 -0.58 12.33 4.77
CA LEU A 43 -0.84 11.49 5.95
C LEU A 43 -0.62 10.02 5.58
N GLU A 44 0.28 9.32 6.26
CA GLU A 44 0.36 7.85 6.21
C GLU A 44 -0.36 7.25 7.42
N LEU A 45 -1.39 6.45 7.16
CA LEU A 45 -2.04 5.63 8.18
C LEU A 45 -1.26 4.33 8.37
N GLY A 46 -1.05 3.90 9.61
CA GLY A 46 -0.32 2.68 9.96
C GLY A 46 1.10 2.66 9.39
N ALA A 47 1.88 3.68 9.73
CA ALA A 47 3.22 3.90 9.17
C ALA A 47 4.20 2.74 9.47
N GLY A 48 3.93 1.91 10.48
CA GLY A 48 4.75 0.75 10.80
C GLY A 48 6.21 1.15 11.00
N THR A 49 7.12 0.59 10.20
CA THR A 49 8.56 0.90 10.23
C THR A 49 8.95 2.15 9.44
N GLY A 50 7.99 2.95 8.96
CA GLY A 50 8.22 4.23 8.27
C GLY A 50 8.72 4.12 6.83
N GLY A 51 8.59 2.95 6.18
CA GLY A 51 9.10 2.73 4.82
C GLY A 51 8.43 3.62 3.78
N THR A 52 7.09 3.67 3.77
CA THR A 52 6.35 4.52 2.82
C THR A 52 6.52 6.00 3.15
N ALA A 53 6.45 6.41 4.42
CA ALA A 53 6.71 7.78 4.83
C ALA A 53 8.09 8.27 4.35
N THR A 54 9.13 7.45 4.56
CA THR A 54 10.50 7.76 4.08
C THR A 54 10.54 7.91 2.58
N LEU A 55 9.89 6.99 1.84
CA LEU A 55 9.81 7.04 0.39
C LEU A 55 9.12 8.32 -0.12
N LEU A 56 8.02 8.73 0.50
CA LEU A 56 7.28 9.93 0.12
C LEU A 56 8.04 11.21 0.47
N ALA A 57 8.70 11.25 1.63
CA ALA A 57 9.53 12.37 2.06
C ALA A 57 10.73 12.57 1.14
N LYS A 58 11.40 11.48 0.71
CA LYS A 58 12.48 11.54 -0.30
C LYS A 58 12.01 12.13 -1.64
N ARG A 59 10.71 12.11 -1.93
CA ARG A 59 10.11 12.74 -3.11
C ARG A 59 9.58 14.16 -2.86
N GLY A 60 9.95 14.78 -1.74
CA GLY A 60 9.65 16.18 -1.43
C GLY A 60 8.36 16.41 -0.63
N ALA A 61 7.70 15.35 -0.16
CA ALA A 61 6.52 15.48 0.68
C ALA A 61 6.87 15.87 2.12
N SER A 62 5.97 16.62 2.77
CA SER A 62 5.91 16.71 4.24
C SER A 62 4.94 15.65 4.75
N VAL A 63 5.45 14.63 5.43
CA VAL A 63 4.69 13.44 5.82
C VAL A 63 4.36 13.47 7.31
N VAL A 64 3.13 13.16 7.65
CA VAL A 64 2.73 12.78 9.00
C VAL A 64 2.40 11.28 8.99
N GLY A 65 3.18 10.47 9.70
CA GLY A 65 2.93 9.04 9.84
C GLY A 65 2.28 8.71 11.17
N ILE A 66 1.16 8.00 11.17
CA ILE A 66 0.49 7.56 12.40
C ILE A 66 0.50 6.05 12.56
N ASP A 67 0.55 5.56 13.78
CA ASP A 67 0.43 4.14 14.12
C ASP A 67 -0.15 3.98 15.54
N LEU A 68 -0.69 2.81 15.87
CA LEU A 68 -1.18 2.47 17.21
C LEU A 68 -0.09 1.83 18.09
N LEU A 69 1.06 1.50 17.51
CA LEU A 69 2.13 0.77 18.19
C LEU A 69 3.34 1.69 18.44
N PRO A 70 3.61 2.10 19.69
CA PRO A 70 4.73 3.00 19.99
C PRO A 70 6.10 2.50 19.51
N PHE A 71 6.33 1.18 19.59
CA PHE A 71 7.60 0.58 19.14
C PHE A 71 7.78 0.69 17.62
N ARG A 72 6.70 0.65 16.84
CA ARG A 72 6.74 0.87 15.38
C ARG A 72 7.16 2.30 15.05
N LEU A 73 6.58 3.27 15.75
CA LEU A 73 6.96 4.68 15.60
C LEU A 73 8.43 4.93 15.99
N ALA A 74 8.98 4.19 16.95
CA ALA A 74 10.40 4.25 17.28
C ALA A 74 11.26 3.73 16.11
N GLU A 75 10.93 2.56 15.55
CA GLU A 75 11.57 2.00 14.36
C GLU A 75 11.50 2.96 13.16
N ALA A 76 10.33 3.60 12.95
CA ALA A 76 10.10 4.54 11.87
C ALA A 76 10.96 5.81 11.97
N ARG A 77 11.15 6.34 13.18
CA ARG A 77 12.04 7.49 13.43
C ARG A 77 13.50 7.14 13.15
N VAL A 78 13.94 5.93 13.54
CA VAL A 78 15.30 5.45 13.22
C VAL A 78 15.49 5.38 11.71
N ARG A 79 14.54 4.79 10.97
CA ARG A 79 14.61 4.72 9.51
C ARG A 79 14.65 6.12 8.87
N ALA A 80 13.82 7.05 9.33
CA ALA A 80 13.83 8.42 8.81
C ALA A 80 15.20 9.10 9.01
N ALA A 81 15.90 8.80 10.11
CA ALA A 81 17.26 9.26 10.37
C ALA A 81 18.29 8.60 9.45
N GLU A 82 18.23 7.28 9.27
CA GLU A 82 19.12 6.53 8.36
C GLU A 82 19.05 7.04 6.91
N HIS A 83 17.87 7.51 6.49
CA HIS A 83 17.65 8.06 5.15
C HIS A 83 17.72 9.59 5.06
N ASN A 84 18.12 10.29 6.13
CA ASN A 84 18.29 11.75 6.19
C ASN A 84 17.02 12.56 5.84
N VAL A 85 15.83 12.09 6.26
CA VAL A 85 14.53 12.76 6.00
C VAL A 85 13.77 13.14 7.27
N VAL A 86 14.44 13.19 8.43
CA VAL A 86 13.82 13.50 9.73
C VAL A 86 13.09 14.85 9.71
N ALA A 87 13.61 15.85 9.02
CA ALA A 87 13.00 17.18 8.92
C ALA A 87 11.70 17.21 8.10
N SER A 88 11.41 16.15 7.35
CA SER A 88 10.26 16.04 6.45
C SER A 88 9.18 15.10 6.96
N ILE A 89 9.37 14.45 8.12
CA ILE A 89 8.45 13.45 8.65
C ILE A 89 8.20 13.62 10.14
N ASP A 90 6.92 13.76 10.50
CA ASP A 90 6.46 13.68 11.88
C ASP A 90 5.74 12.35 12.13
N PHE A 91 6.07 11.69 13.24
CA PHE A 91 5.44 10.42 13.64
C PHE A 91 4.63 10.59 14.93
N ALA A 92 3.37 10.15 14.94
CA ALA A 92 2.46 10.29 16.08
C ALA A 92 1.71 8.98 16.40
N LEU A 93 1.44 8.76 17.70
CA LEU A 93 0.57 7.69 18.17
C LEU A 93 -0.89 8.13 17.98
N MET A 94 -1.63 7.51 17.05
CA MET A 94 -2.99 7.93 16.72
C MET A 94 -3.79 6.79 16.09
N ASP A 95 -5.10 6.78 16.38
CA ASP A 95 -6.06 5.87 15.76
C ASP A 95 -6.54 6.45 14.42
N ALA A 96 -6.45 5.66 13.35
CA ALA A 96 -6.91 6.04 12.02
C ALA A 96 -8.44 6.21 11.92
N MET A 97 -9.21 5.70 12.88
CA MET A 97 -10.66 5.90 12.99
C MET A 97 -11.04 7.18 13.75
N HIS A 98 -10.06 7.88 14.33
CA HIS A 98 -10.24 9.08 15.15
C HIS A 98 -9.05 10.04 14.98
N LEU A 99 -9.01 10.74 13.84
CA LEU A 99 -7.90 11.60 13.46
C LEU A 99 -7.99 12.97 14.16
N ALA A 100 -6.99 13.28 14.99
CA ALA A 100 -6.89 14.57 15.68
C ALA A 100 -6.32 15.70 14.78
N PHE A 101 -6.79 15.78 13.53
CA PHE A 101 -6.42 16.81 12.57
C PHE A 101 -7.64 17.64 12.16
N PRO A 102 -7.47 18.92 11.82
CA PRO A 102 -8.53 19.72 11.22
C PRO A 102 -8.98 19.16 9.88
N ASP A 103 -10.19 19.54 9.46
CA ASP A 103 -10.70 19.26 8.14
C ASP A 103 -9.80 19.86 7.05
N ASN A 104 -9.76 19.23 5.87
CA ASN A 104 -9.03 19.75 4.71
C ASN A 104 -7.54 20.06 4.97
N THR A 105 -6.86 19.21 5.72
CA THR A 105 -5.45 19.39 6.12
C THR A 105 -4.46 18.80 5.11
N PHE A 106 -4.75 17.64 4.52
CA PHE A 106 -3.79 16.87 3.74
C PHE A 106 -4.10 16.91 2.24
N ASP A 107 -3.05 17.02 1.42
CA ASP A 107 -3.16 16.90 -0.03
C ASP A 107 -3.35 15.43 -0.45
N PHE A 108 -2.65 14.53 0.25
CA PHE A 108 -2.78 13.09 0.06
C PHE A 108 -2.89 12.33 1.39
N ILE A 109 -3.62 11.22 1.35
CA ILE A 109 -3.63 10.22 2.41
C ILE A 109 -3.21 8.90 1.79
N ILE A 110 -2.37 8.13 2.46
CA ILE A 110 -1.98 6.79 2.02
C ILE A 110 -2.07 5.80 3.17
N SER A 111 -2.47 4.57 2.87
CA SER A 111 -2.40 3.46 3.80
C SER A 111 -1.99 2.18 3.07
N LYS A 112 -1.25 1.32 3.77
CA LYS A 112 -0.77 0.05 3.22
C LYS A 112 -0.99 -1.08 4.22
N SER A 113 -1.97 -1.94 3.94
CA SER A 113 -2.34 -3.09 4.76
C SER A 113 -2.78 -2.71 6.18
N VAL A 114 -3.59 -1.65 6.30
CA VAL A 114 -3.99 -1.07 7.60
C VAL A 114 -5.47 -1.28 7.85
N LEU A 115 -6.31 -1.18 6.82
CA LEU A 115 -7.77 -1.21 6.97
C LEU A 115 -8.26 -2.55 7.52
N VAL A 116 -7.47 -3.62 7.35
CA VAL A 116 -7.70 -4.92 8.00
C VAL A 116 -7.82 -4.86 9.55
N PHE A 117 -7.35 -3.78 10.17
CA PHE A 117 -7.39 -3.52 11.61
C PHE A 117 -8.42 -2.47 12.03
N THR A 118 -9.18 -1.88 11.11
CA THR A 118 -10.09 -0.76 11.40
C THR A 118 -11.51 -1.03 10.92
N GLU A 119 -12.46 -0.16 11.28
CA GLU A 119 -13.75 -0.08 10.61
C GLU A 119 -13.62 0.73 9.32
N HIS A 120 -13.78 0.06 8.17
CA HIS A 120 -13.42 0.61 6.85
C HIS A 120 -14.18 1.91 6.55
N ALA A 121 -15.50 1.91 6.79
CA ALA A 121 -16.35 3.08 6.55
C ALA A 121 -15.97 4.26 7.47
N GLN A 122 -15.74 3.99 8.76
CA GLN A 122 -15.33 5.03 9.71
C GLN A 122 -13.96 5.60 9.37
N THR A 123 -12.98 4.76 9.01
CA THR A 123 -11.67 5.22 8.53
C THR A 123 -11.81 6.04 7.26
N ALA A 124 -12.65 5.62 6.30
CA ALA A 124 -12.88 6.36 5.06
C ALA A 124 -13.47 7.76 5.33
N GLN A 125 -14.44 7.87 6.24
CA GLN A 125 -15.04 9.14 6.66
C GLN A 125 -14.01 10.09 7.27
N GLU A 126 -13.18 9.61 8.21
CA GLU A 126 -12.11 10.43 8.78
C GLU A 126 -11.08 10.85 7.74
N CYS A 127 -10.74 9.96 6.80
CA CYS A 127 -9.87 10.30 5.69
C CYS A 127 -10.49 11.40 4.82
N TYR A 128 -11.76 11.26 4.42
CA TYR A 128 -12.46 12.25 3.62
C TYR A 128 -12.48 13.61 4.32
N ARG A 129 -12.77 13.63 5.62
CA ARG A 129 -12.82 14.86 6.43
C ARG A 129 -11.48 15.61 6.41
N VAL A 130 -10.37 14.94 6.70
CA VAL A 130 -9.04 15.58 6.78
C VAL A 130 -8.37 15.80 5.44
N LEU A 131 -8.89 15.20 4.35
CA LEU A 131 -8.39 15.40 2.99
C LEU A 131 -8.88 16.75 2.43
N LYS A 132 -8.01 17.50 1.75
CA LYS A 132 -8.36 18.74 1.06
C LYS A 132 -9.29 18.48 -0.14
N PRO A 133 -10.14 19.44 -0.55
CA PRO A 133 -10.72 19.44 -1.89
C PRO A 133 -9.61 19.40 -2.96
N GLY A 134 -9.81 18.61 -4.01
CA GLY A 134 -8.80 18.23 -4.99
C GLY A 134 -7.77 17.19 -4.51
N GLY A 135 -7.89 16.71 -3.26
CA GLY A 135 -6.99 15.74 -2.66
C GLY A 135 -7.30 14.30 -3.07
N LYS A 136 -6.37 13.37 -2.76
CA LYS A 136 -6.56 11.93 -3.03
C LYS A 136 -6.22 11.07 -1.83
N ALA A 137 -7.06 10.08 -1.53
CA ALA A 137 -6.80 9.03 -0.57
C ALA A 137 -6.43 7.73 -1.29
N ILE A 138 -5.34 7.09 -0.88
CA ILE A 138 -4.78 5.89 -1.50
C ILE A 138 -4.84 4.74 -0.47
N PHE A 139 -5.53 3.67 -0.82
CA PHE A 139 -5.66 2.48 0.04
C PHE A 139 -5.05 1.28 -0.68
N ILE A 140 -3.98 0.72 -0.13
CA ILE A 140 -3.31 -0.49 -0.66
C ILE A 140 -3.61 -1.64 0.29
N GLU A 141 -4.51 -2.54 -0.09
CA GLU A 141 -5.06 -3.53 0.82
C GLU A 141 -4.94 -4.97 0.33
N ASN A 142 -4.79 -5.88 1.29
CA ASN A 142 -4.72 -7.31 1.02
C ASN A 142 -6.12 -7.92 0.95
N MET A 143 -6.46 -8.45 -0.21
CA MET A 143 -7.74 -9.06 -0.52
C MET A 143 -7.93 -10.42 0.18
N ARG A 144 -9.20 -10.74 0.44
CA ARG A 144 -9.63 -11.94 1.18
C ARG A 144 -9.63 -13.22 0.35
N HIS A 145 -9.98 -13.15 -0.93
CA HIS A 145 -10.47 -14.32 -1.68
C HIS A 145 -9.43 -15.04 -2.54
N HIS A 146 -8.17 -14.60 -2.54
CA HIS A 146 -7.13 -15.31 -3.29
C HIS A 146 -6.90 -16.72 -2.70
N PRO A 147 -7.12 -17.82 -3.44
CA PRO A 147 -7.13 -19.18 -2.88
C PRO A 147 -5.79 -19.60 -2.23
N ALA A 148 -4.66 -19.37 -2.91
CA ALA A 148 -3.34 -19.73 -2.38
C ALA A 148 -2.98 -18.92 -1.12
N VAL A 149 -3.24 -17.60 -1.12
CA VAL A 149 -3.02 -16.73 0.04
C VAL A 149 -3.94 -17.10 1.20
N TRP A 150 -5.20 -17.42 0.92
CA TRP A 150 -6.14 -17.92 1.92
C TRP A 150 -5.64 -19.21 2.57
N LEU A 151 -5.18 -20.18 1.77
CA LEU A 151 -4.62 -21.42 2.29
C LEU A 151 -3.36 -21.16 3.12
N TYR A 152 -2.46 -20.31 2.62
CA TYR A 152 -1.26 -19.88 3.34
C TYR A 152 -1.61 -19.25 4.70
N ARG A 153 -2.57 -18.31 4.72
CA ARG A 153 -3.08 -17.70 5.96
C ARG A 153 -3.63 -18.76 6.91
N LYS A 154 -4.43 -19.69 6.42
CA LYS A 154 -5.05 -20.74 7.24
C LYS A 154 -4.02 -21.69 7.87
N VAL A 155 -2.94 -22.01 7.16
CA VAL A 155 -1.94 -23.00 7.59
C VAL A 155 -0.83 -22.37 8.45
N PHE A 156 -0.30 -21.21 8.06
CA PHE A 156 0.93 -20.66 8.65
C PHE A 156 0.69 -19.47 9.57
N LEU A 157 -0.38 -18.72 9.34
CA LEU A 157 -0.72 -17.57 10.16
C LEU A 157 -1.67 -18.08 11.26
N LYS A 158 -1.12 -18.35 12.46
CA LYS A 158 -1.88 -18.63 13.70
C LYS A 158 -2.67 -17.39 14.14
N TYR A 159 -3.55 -16.86 13.30
CA TYR A 159 -4.30 -15.64 13.57
C TYR A 159 -5.67 -15.94 14.17
N SER A 160 -5.96 -15.22 15.25
CA SER A 160 -7.27 -15.11 15.87
C SER A 160 -8.27 -14.53 14.87
N GLY A 161 -9.49 -15.06 14.82
CA GLY A 161 -10.48 -14.82 13.77
C GLY A 161 -11.08 -13.41 13.65
N LYS A 162 -10.37 -12.34 14.03
CA LYS A 162 -10.87 -10.95 14.07
C LYS A 162 -10.33 -10.03 12.96
N LEU A 163 -9.41 -10.48 12.10
CA LEU A 163 -8.93 -9.64 10.99
C LEU A 163 -9.94 -9.58 9.85
N ARG A 164 -10.32 -8.36 9.43
CA ARG A 164 -11.28 -8.15 8.33
C ARG A 164 -10.53 -7.83 7.03
N TYR A 165 -9.99 -8.86 6.37
CA TYR A 165 -9.36 -8.68 5.06
C TYR A 165 -10.33 -8.10 4.04
N PHE A 166 -9.80 -7.22 3.20
CA PHE A 166 -10.55 -6.48 2.20
C PHE A 166 -11.24 -7.40 1.19
N SER A 167 -12.46 -7.05 0.83
CA SER A 167 -13.27 -7.72 -0.20
C SER A 167 -13.65 -6.72 -1.29
N VAL A 168 -14.25 -7.21 -2.38
CA VAL A 168 -14.74 -6.32 -3.45
C VAL A 168 -15.84 -5.38 -2.93
N SER A 169 -16.72 -5.85 -2.04
CA SER A 169 -17.72 -4.97 -1.43
C SER A 169 -17.13 -3.91 -0.50
N ASP A 170 -15.95 -4.16 0.08
CA ASP A 170 -15.25 -3.13 0.87
C ASP A 170 -14.69 -2.01 -0.04
N ILE A 171 -14.29 -2.34 -1.28
CA ILE A 171 -13.88 -1.33 -2.27
C ILE A 171 -15.05 -0.38 -2.54
N GLU A 172 -16.25 -0.92 -2.76
CA GLU A 172 -17.46 -0.12 -2.97
C GLU A 172 -17.83 0.70 -1.73
N THR A 173 -17.74 0.09 -0.54
CA THR A 173 -18.09 0.77 0.73
C THR A 173 -17.16 1.94 1.02
N VAL A 174 -15.85 1.75 0.90
CA VAL A 174 -14.86 2.83 1.09
C VAL A 174 -14.93 3.84 -0.05
N GLY A 175 -15.14 3.38 -1.29
CA GLY A 175 -15.23 4.25 -2.46
C GLY A 175 -16.46 5.16 -2.46
N ALA A 176 -17.58 4.72 -1.88
CA ALA A 176 -18.82 5.48 -1.83
C ALA A 176 -18.73 6.77 -1.00
N GLU A 177 -17.72 6.89 -0.12
CA GLU A 177 -17.45 8.11 0.64
C GLU A 177 -16.84 9.23 -0.23
N PHE A 178 -16.34 8.89 -1.41
CA PHE A 178 -15.60 9.81 -2.28
C PHE A 178 -16.34 10.04 -3.61
N GLU A 179 -16.14 11.21 -4.21
CA GLU A 179 -16.81 11.61 -5.45
C GLU A 179 -16.37 10.74 -6.63
N ARG A 180 -15.14 10.25 -6.61
CA ARG A 180 -14.62 9.37 -7.65
C ARG A 180 -13.64 8.33 -7.11
N LEU A 181 -13.79 7.10 -7.57
CA LEU A 181 -12.95 5.96 -7.22
C LEU A 181 -12.29 5.37 -8.48
N GLU A 182 -10.97 5.19 -8.41
CA GLU A 182 -10.21 4.33 -9.33
C GLU A 182 -9.59 3.18 -8.53
N HIS A 183 -9.62 1.94 -9.04
CA HIS A 183 -8.95 0.82 -8.36
C HIS A 183 -8.33 -0.16 -9.35
N ARG A 184 -7.28 -0.84 -8.88
CA ARG A 184 -6.58 -1.88 -9.64
C ARG A 184 -6.16 -3.02 -8.73
N GLU A 185 -6.42 -4.23 -9.19
CA GLU A 185 -6.02 -5.46 -8.53
C GLU A 185 -4.72 -6.04 -9.10
N PHE A 186 -3.94 -6.68 -8.22
CA PHE A 186 -2.62 -7.21 -8.50
C PHE A 186 -2.46 -8.64 -7.96
N HIS A 187 -1.61 -9.41 -8.65
CA HIS A 187 -1.16 -10.75 -8.25
C HIS A 187 -2.30 -11.76 -8.19
N LEU A 188 -2.70 -12.27 -9.36
CA LEU A 188 -3.65 -13.37 -9.48
C LEU A 188 -2.93 -14.73 -9.51
N SER A 189 -2.00 -14.90 -10.45
CA SER A 189 -1.18 -16.10 -10.56
C SER A 189 0.23 -15.87 -10.05
N SER A 190 0.71 -14.62 -10.04
CA SER A 190 2.09 -14.30 -9.66
C SER A 190 2.44 -14.65 -8.20
N VAL A 191 1.44 -14.81 -7.32
CA VAL A 191 1.63 -15.31 -5.96
C VAL A 191 2.24 -16.71 -5.95
N SER A 192 1.96 -17.54 -6.97
CA SER A 192 2.53 -18.89 -7.07
C SER A 192 4.04 -18.90 -7.22
N ALA A 193 4.66 -17.79 -7.66
CA ALA A 193 6.12 -17.68 -7.71
C ALA A 193 6.77 -17.83 -6.32
N LEU A 194 6.06 -17.53 -5.24
CA LEU A 194 6.53 -17.72 -3.86
C LEU A 194 6.89 -19.18 -3.54
N PHE A 195 6.34 -20.14 -4.29
CA PHE A 195 6.71 -21.55 -4.19
C PHE A 195 8.23 -21.73 -4.35
N TRP A 196 8.83 -21.05 -5.31
CA TRP A 196 10.28 -21.11 -5.53
C TRP A 196 11.05 -20.50 -4.36
N GLN A 197 10.56 -19.43 -3.75
CA GLN A 197 11.27 -18.82 -2.62
C GLN A 197 11.23 -19.70 -1.35
N LYS A 198 10.12 -20.41 -1.12
CA LYS A 198 9.88 -21.16 0.12
C LYS A 198 10.22 -22.65 0.04
N CYS A 199 10.03 -23.29 -1.11
CA CYS A 199 10.23 -24.73 -1.27
C CYS A 199 11.55 -25.08 -1.97
N LEU A 200 12.01 -24.28 -2.93
CA LEU A 200 13.21 -24.54 -3.73
C LEU A 200 13.94 -23.22 -4.07
N PRO A 201 14.75 -22.66 -3.14
CA PRO A 201 15.26 -21.28 -3.19
C PRO A 201 16.29 -21.07 -4.31
N VAL A 202 15.80 -21.03 -5.55
CA VAL A 202 16.58 -20.82 -6.77
C VAL A 202 16.22 -19.45 -7.34
N PRO A 203 17.04 -18.40 -7.07
CA PRO A 203 16.65 -17.01 -7.37
C PRO A 203 16.36 -16.72 -8.84
N ILE A 204 16.98 -17.45 -9.77
CA ILE A 204 16.72 -17.27 -11.20
C ILE A 204 15.36 -17.82 -11.64
N LEU A 205 14.95 -18.96 -11.09
CA LEU A 205 13.63 -19.56 -11.35
C LEU A 205 12.51 -18.71 -10.74
N TYR A 206 12.72 -18.20 -9.53
CA TYR A 206 11.81 -17.27 -8.90
C TYR A 206 11.60 -16.02 -9.77
N ARG A 207 12.68 -15.33 -10.17
CA ARG A 207 12.58 -14.12 -10.98
C ARG A 207 11.98 -14.36 -12.36
N GLY A 208 12.37 -15.44 -13.04
CA GLY A 208 11.86 -15.80 -14.36
C GLY A 208 10.36 -16.11 -14.33
N SER A 209 9.94 -16.97 -13.39
CA SER A 209 8.52 -17.33 -13.23
C SER A 209 7.67 -16.13 -12.81
N LEU A 210 8.14 -15.29 -11.89
CA LEU A 210 7.42 -14.11 -11.45
C LEU A 210 7.13 -13.16 -12.61
N ARG A 211 8.13 -12.87 -13.46
CA ARG A 211 7.94 -12.01 -14.65
C ARG A 211 6.92 -12.60 -15.62
N PHE A 212 7.04 -13.89 -15.91
CA PHE A 212 6.13 -14.59 -16.81
C PHE A 212 4.68 -14.58 -16.27
N LEU A 213 4.49 -14.88 -14.98
CA LEU A 213 3.18 -14.87 -14.34
C LEU A 213 2.57 -13.47 -14.26
N LYS A 214 3.38 -12.41 -14.07
CA LYS A 214 2.89 -11.02 -14.15
C LYS A 214 2.36 -10.66 -15.55
N ALA A 215 3.01 -11.16 -16.62
CA ALA A 215 2.52 -10.97 -17.98
C ALA A 215 1.21 -11.73 -18.25
N ILE A 216 1.09 -12.96 -17.71
CA ILE A 216 -0.16 -13.73 -17.73
C ILE A 216 -1.26 -12.97 -16.99
N ASP A 217 -1.00 -12.51 -15.77
CA ASP A 217 -1.97 -11.76 -14.96
C ASP A 217 -2.51 -10.55 -15.71
N THR A 218 -1.62 -9.78 -16.36
CA THR A 218 -2.00 -8.60 -17.14
C THR A 218 -2.97 -8.97 -18.28
N SER A 219 -2.69 -10.06 -18.99
CA SER A 219 -3.51 -10.52 -20.10
C SER A 219 -4.86 -11.09 -19.62
N LEU A 220 -4.83 -11.94 -18.59
CA LEU A 220 -6.02 -12.57 -18.02
C LEU A 220 -6.98 -11.54 -17.40
N LEU A 221 -6.47 -10.59 -16.62
CA LEU A 221 -7.31 -9.58 -15.98
C LEU A 221 -7.93 -8.60 -16.99
N LYS A 222 -7.30 -8.43 -18.16
CA LYS A 222 -7.87 -7.66 -19.28
C LYS A 222 -8.98 -8.43 -19.99
N CYS A 223 -8.79 -9.73 -20.25
CA CYS A 223 -9.76 -10.56 -20.96
C CYS A 223 -10.91 -11.04 -20.07
N LEU A 224 -10.67 -11.25 -18.78
CA LEU A 224 -11.60 -11.84 -17.82
C LEU A 224 -11.66 -10.97 -16.53
N PRO A 225 -12.31 -9.79 -16.57
CA PRO A 225 -12.31 -8.85 -15.44
C PRO A 225 -12.87 -9.41 -14.13
N PHE A 226 -13.78 -10.38 -14.19
CA PHE A 226 -14.33 -11.03 -12.99
C PHE A 226 -13.27 -11.75 -12.14
N LEU A 227 -12.09 -12.07 -12.71
CA LEU A 227 -10.98 -12.69 -11.98
C LEU A 227 -10.29 -11.73 -11.00
N LYS A 228 -10.50 -10.41 -11.14
CA LYS A 228 -9.96 -9.40 -10.22
C LYS A 228 -10.29 -9.68 -8.76
N ARG A 229 -11.47 -10.23 -8.47
CA ARG A 229 -11.89 -10.63 -7.11
C ARG A 229 -10.97 -11.67 -6.45
N LEU A 230 -10.17 -12.39 -7.24
CA LEU A 230 -9.25 -13.44 -6.80
C LEU A 230 -7.80 -12.96 -6.69
N CYS A 231 -7.51 -11.72 -7.07
CA CYS A 231 -6.20 -11.11 -6.85
C CYS A 231 -5.88 -10.95 -5.37
N TRP A 232 -4.60 -10.84 -5.05
CA TRP A 232 -4.14 -10.73 -3.67
C TRP A 232 -4.13 -9.29 -3.15
N ILE A 233 -3.71 -8.32 -3.96
CA ILE A 233 -3.61 -6.92 -3.52
C ILE A 233 -4.55 -6.07 -4.37
N THR A 234 -5.23 -5.11 -3.75
CA THR A 234 -5.92 -4.02 -4.45
C THR A 234 -5.28 -2.69 -4.07
N ALA A 235 -5.24 -1.77 -5.03
CA ALA A 235 -4.92 -0.37 -4.78
C ALA A 235 -6.07 0.50 -5.24
N MET A 236 -6.64 1.26 -4.32
CA MET A 236 -7.71 2.21 -4.53
C MET A 236 -7.16 3.63 -4.49
N ILE A 237 -7.72 4.50 -5.31
CA ILE A 237 -7.42 5.92 -5.39
C ILE A 237 -8.76 6.63 -5.40
N CYS A 238 -9.08 7.20 -4.25
CA CYS A 238 -10.32 7.91 -4.01
C CYS A 238 -10.06 9.41 -4.08
N HIS A 239 -10.89 10.12 -4.83
CA HIS A 239 -10.76 11.55 -5.08
C HIS A 239 -11.79 12.32 -4.29
N LYS A 240 -11.33 13.39 -3.64
CA LYS A 240 -12.20 14.42 -3.08
C LYS A 240 -12.20 15.59 -4.04
N ASP A 241 -13.23 15.72 -4.87
CA ASP A 241 -13.30 16.74 -5.92
C ASP A 241 -13.88 18.08 -5.42
#